data_AF-A0A2E6MPE6-F1
#
_entry.id   AF-A0A2E6MPE6-F1
#
_cell.length_a   1.000
_cell.length_b   1.000
_cell.length_c   1.000
_cell.angle_alpha   90.00
_cell.angle_beta   90.00
_cell.angle_gamma   90.00
#
_symmetry.space_group_name_H-M   'P 1'
#
loop_
_entity.id
_entity.type
_entity.pdbx_description
1 polymer ?
#
loop_
_entity_poly.entity_id
_entity_poly.type
_entity_poly.pdbx_seq_one_letter_code
_entity_poly.pdbx_strand_id
1 'polypeptide(L)' 'MTEFTQGMQNAFKKILSGSSLMLALIYTLGHIVIAMTVVTLLTGASLWEAGAVALVEPSINGVWFYILHTGWKKMKGI' A
#
# COMPACT_ATOMS: atom_id res chain seq x y z
N MET A 1 4.30 -21.88 -4.58
CA MET A 1 3.29 -21.17 -5.41
C MET A 1 1.90 -21.21 -4.79
N THR A 2 1.44 -22.37 -4.30
CA THR A 2 0.14 -22.53 -3.62
C THR A 2 0.00 -21.77 -2.29
N GLU A 3 1.07 -21.65 -1.49
CA GLU A 3 1.02 -20.92 -0.21
C GLU A 3 0.86 -19.41 -0.37
N PHE A 4 1.42 -18.81 -1.43
CA PHE A 4 1.24 -17.39 -1.71
C PHE A 4 -0.18 -17.10 -2.16
N THR A 5 -0.75 -17.93 -3.05
CA THR A 5 -2.15 -17.82 -3.47
C THR A 5 -3.10 -18.07 -2.29
N GLN A 6 -2.88 -19.11 -1.48
CA GLN A 6 -3.72 -19.39 -0.31
C GLN A 6 -3.59 -18.36 0.80
N GLY A 7 -2.38 -17.86 1.08
CA GLY A 7 -2.13 -16.79 2.05
C GLY A 7 -2.75 -15.47 1.61
N MET A 8 -2.62 -15.12 0.32
CA MET A 8 -3.22 -13.92 -0.26
C MET A 8 -4.75 -14.04 -0.32
N GLN A 9 -5.31 -15.20 -0.67
CA GLN A 9 -6.75 -15.46 -0.65
C GLN A 9 -7.35 -15.45 0.77
N ASN A 10 -6.65 -16.01 1.76
CA ASN A 10 -7.07 -15.96 3.15
C ASN A 10 -6.94 -14.56 3.75
N ALA A 11 -5.89 -13.81 3.40
CA ALA A 11 -5.76 -12.39 3.75
C ALA A 11 -6.89 -11.57 3.11
N PHE A 12 -7.22 -11.83 1.84
CA PHE A 12 -8.35 -11.18 1.15
C PHE A 12 -9.69 -11.51 1.83
N LYS A 13 -9.95 -12.78 2.15
CA LYS A 13 -11.15 -13.19 2.90
C LYS A 13 -11.22 -12.55 4.29
N LYS A 14 -10.09 -12.40 4.98
CA LYS A 14 -10.01 -11.80 6.32
C LYS A 14 -10.23 -10.28 6.28
N ILE A 15 -9.81 -9.60 5.20
CA ILE A 15 -10.16 -8.20 4.91
C ILE A 15 -11.66 -8.07 4.58
N LEU A 16 -12.22 -9.05 3.87
CA LEU A 16 -13.62 -9.04 3.42
C LEU A 16 -14.65 -9.36 4.52
N SER A 17 -14.31 -10.16 5.54
CA SER A 17 -15.31 -10.80 6.41
C SER A 17 -15.67 -10.06 7.70
N GLY A 18 -15.17 -8.86 8.00
CA GLY A 18 -15.63 -8.20 9.22
C GLY A 18 -15.08 -6.80 9.45
N SER A 19 -15.97 -5.80 9.41
CA SER A 19 -15.84 -4.41 9.90
C SER A 19 -14.67 -3.55 9.35
N SER A 20 -13.60 -4.18 8.88
CA SER A 20 -12.31 -3.59 8.56
C SER A 20 -12.25 -3.09 7.12
N LEU A 21 -13.14 -3.55 6.24
CA LEU A 21 -13.16 -3.10 4.84
C LEU A 21 -13.69 -1.66 4.72
N MET A 22 -14.75 -1.33 5.47
CA MET A 22 -15.24 0.05 5.58
C MET A 22 -14.18 0.95 6.22
N LEU A 23 -13.53 0.48 7.30
CA LEU A 23 -12.48 1.23 7.96
C LEU A 23 -11.25 1.43 7.06
N ALA A 24 -10.87 0.43 6.28
CA ALA A 24 -9.79 0.50 5.31
C ALA A 24 -10.12 1.49 4.18
N LEU A 25 -11.34 1.48 3.65
CA LEU A 25 -11.76 2.44 2.63
C LEU A 25 -11.72 3.88 3.16
N ILE A 26 -12.26 4.13 4.36
CA ILE A 26 -12.23 5.44 5.00
C ILE A 26 -10.77 5.88 5.24
N TYR A 27 -9.93 4.97 5.72
CA TYR A 27 -8.51 5.25 5.96
C TYR A 27 -7.76 5.57 4.67
N THR A 28 -7.97 4.82 3.59
CA THR A 28 -7.33 5.08 2.29
C THR A 28 -7.77 6.42 1.70
N LEU A 29 -9.07 6.74 1.76
CA LEU A 29 -9.57 8.03 1.30
C LEU A 29 -9.00 9.19 2.13
N GLY A 30 -8.96 9.04 3.47
CA GLY A 30 -8.36 10.02 4.36
C GLY A 30 -6.86 10.23 4.08
N HIS A 31 -6.11 9.15 3.86
CA HIS A 31 -4.70 9.23 3.48
C HIS A 31 -4.53 10.03 2.19
N ILE A 32 -5.31 9.77 1.14
CA ILE A 32 -5.18 10.47 -0.14
C ILE A 32 -5.37 11.99 0.06
N VAL A 33 -6.40 12.41 0.82
CA VAL A 33 -6.66 13.83 1.10
C VAL A 33 -5.52 14.47 1.91
N ILE A 34 -5.05 13.79 2.95
CA ILE A 34 -3.96 14.29 3.81
C ILE A 34 -2.66 14.40 3.00
N ALA A 35 -2.30 13.37 2.23
CA ALA A 35 -1.09 13.34 1.42
C ALA A 35 -1.10 14.43 0.33
N MET A 36 -2.22 14.58 -0.38
CA MET A 36 -2.35 15.65 -1.37
C MET A 36 -2.17 17.03 -0.73
N THR A 37 -2.78 17.25 0.44
CA THR A 37 -2.69 18.53 1.17
C THR A 37 -1.26 18.80 1.64
N VAL A 38 -0.62 17.82 2.28
CA VAL A 38 0.75 17.97 2.82
C VAL A 38 1.75 18.19 1.69
N VAL A 39 1.69 17.41 0.61
CA VAL A 39 2.61 17.56 -0.52
C VAL A 39 2.43 18.92 -1.18
N THR A 40 1.19 19.33 -1.49
CA THR A 40 0.90 20.64 -2.07
C THR A 40 1.42 21.78 -1.19
N LEU A 41 1.22 21.71 0.13
CA LEU A 41 1.67 22.75 1.07
C LEU A 41 3.19 22.81 1.23
N LEU A 42 3.87 21.66 1.26
CA LEU A 42 5.31 21.61 1.50
C LEU A 42 6.14 21.87 0.25
N THR A 43 5.66 21.45 -0.93
CA THR A 43 6.44 21.54 -2.17
C THR A 43 5.91 22.58 -3.15
N GLY A 44 4.69 23.08 -2.95
CA GLY A 44 4.00 23.94 -3.92
C GLY A 44 3.55 23.22 -5.19
N ALA A 45 3.65 21.88 -5.23
CA ALA A 45 3.22 21.07 -6.36
C ALA A 45 1.70 21.15 -6.57
N SER A 46 1.26 20.97 -7.81
CA SER A 46 -0.16 20.95 -8.13
C SER A 46 -0.87 19.76 -7.44
N LEU A 47 -2.18 19.89 -7.21
CA LEU A 47 -3.00 18.79 -6.66
C LEU A 47 -2.91 17.52 -7.52
N TRP A 48 -2.67 17.65 -8.82
CA TRP A 48 -2.48 16.52 -9.73
C TRP A 48 -1.18 15.77 -9.45
N GLU A 49 -0.07 16.49 -9.29
CA GLU A 49 1.23 15.91 -8.94
C GLU A 49 1.18 15.30 -7.55
N ALA A 50 0.57 15.99 -6.58
CA ALA A 50 0.39 15.50 -5.22
C ALA A 50 -0.48 14.23 -5.16
N GLY A 51 -1.54 14.16 -5.98
CA GLY A 51 -2.39 12.98 -6.11
C GLY A 51 -1.68 11.80 -6.77
N ALA A 52 -0.85 12.07 -7.80
CA ALA A 52 -0.02 11.05 -8.42
C ALA A 52 0.98 10.47 -7.42
N VAL A 53 1.67 11.31 -6.65
CA VAL A 53 2.60 10.86 -5.59
C VAL A 53 1.88 10.03 -4.53
N ALA A 54 0.70 10.47 -4.06
CA ALA A 54 -0.09 9.77 -3.06
C ALA A 54 -0.49 8.32 -3.45
N LEU A 55 -0.51 7.99 -4.75
CA LEU A 55 -0.79 6.64 -5.24
C LEU A 55 0.47 5.88 -5.68
N VAL A 56 1.39 6.57 -6.35
CA VAL A 56 2.60 5.96 -6.91
C VAL A 56 3.60 5.58 -5.83
N GLU A 57 3.81 6.44 -4.83
CA GLU A 57 4.74 6.19 -3.72
C GLU A 57 4.43 4.89 -2.97
N PRO A 58 3.21 4.65 -2.44
CA PRO A 58 2.90 3.39 -1.75
C PRO A 58 2.99 2.18 -2.69
N SER A 59 2.70 2.34 -3.98
CA SER A 59 2.84 1.25 -4.97
C SER A 59 4.30 0.85 -5.17
N ILE A 60 5.19 1.83 -5.38
CA ILE A 60 6.63 1.58 -5.54
C ILE A 60 7.22 1.00 -4.26
N ASN A 61 6.81 1.51 -3.09
CA ASN A 61 7.28 1.00 -1.80
C ASN A 61 6.88 -0.47 -1.60
N GLY A 62 5.65 -0.85 -1.99
CA GLY A 62 5.21 -2.25 -1.98
C GLY A 62 6.05 -3.15 -2.89
N VAL A 63 6.41 -2.70 -4.09
CA VAL A 63 7.29 -3.44 -5.01
C VAL A 63 8.70 -3.58 -4.43
N TRP A 64 9.26 -2.51 -3.88
CA TRP A 64 10.56 -2.54 -3.24
C TRP A 64 10.59 -3.49 -2.04
N PHE A 65 9.55 -3.46 -1.20
CA PHE A 65 9.40 -4.41 -0.09
C PHE A 65 9.36 -5.85 -0.58
N TYR A 66 8.67 -6.15 -1.69
CA TYR A 66 8.66 -7.48 -2.27
C TYR A 66 10.06 -7.95 -2.71
N ILE A 67 10.84 -7.07 -3.35
CA ILE A 67 12.22 -7.36 -3.76
C ILE A 67 13.08 -7.64 -2.53
N LEU A 68 13.02 -6.77 -1.52
CA LEU A 68 13.75 -6.94 -0.26
C LEU A 68 13.39 -8.24 0.44
N HIS A 69 12.10 -8.54 0.58
CA HIS A 69 11.62 -9.75 1.22
C HIS A 69 12.07 -11.01 0.46
N THR A 70 12.01 -10.98 -0.86
CA THR A 70 12.46 -12.09 -1.72
C THR A 70 13.98 -12.29 -1.61
N GLY A 71 14.76 -11.20 -1.66
CA GLY A 71 16.20 -11.24 -1.46
C GLY A 71 16.58 -11.75 -0.06
N TRP A 72 15.87 -11.29 0.97
CA TRP A 72 16.11 -11.68 2.36
C TRP A 72 15.82 -13.15 2.62
N LYS A 73 14.71 -13.69 2.09
CA LYS A 73 14.43 -15.14 2.14
C LYS A 73 15.55 -15.96 1.51
N LYS A 74 16.01 -15.53 0.32
CA LYS A 74 17.10 -16.19 -0.40
C LYS A 74 18.43 -16.14 0.38
N MET A 75 18.71 -15.04 1.09
CA MET A 75 19.92 -14.91 1.91
C MET A 75 19.86 -15.68 3.24
N LYS A 76 18.70 -15.72 3.91
CA LYS A 76 18.54 -16.46 5.17
C LYS A 76 18.26 -17.96 5.00
N GLY A 77 18.08 -18.44 3.78
CA GLY A 77 17.82 -19.86 3.51
C GLY A 77 16.49 -20.36 4.10
N ILE A 78 15.46 -19.49 4.12
CA ILE A 78 14.08 -19.82 4.52
C ILE A 78 13.16 -19.74 3.30
#